data_AF-A0A8H7IFA9-F1
#
_entry.id   AF-A0A8H7IFA9-F1
#
_cell.length_a   1.000
_cell.length_b   1.000
_cell.length_c   1.000
_cell.angle_alpha   90.00
_cell.angle_beta   90.00
_cell.angle_gamma   90.00
#
_symmetry.space_group_name_H-M   'P 1'
#
loop_
_entity.id
_entity.type
_entity.pdbx_description
1 polymer ?
#
loop_
_entity_poly.entity_id
_entity_poly.type
_entity_poly.pdbx_seq_one_letter_code
_entity_poly.pdbx_strand_id
1 'polypeptide(L)'
;MSWFSVPSDTEEASKGNGGKNRCCEAQCGYASTTGPEGLSLKAERMDFEYNALKLVSSNLALSTVVGVPHVHAYDPRTHTLIMSDLAPFQLLSNALQEGDDKVVSRIGRALGEFMGRFHKWTSLPEHADTRKRFLENEASREDLLDYRWKLAISGAKRYGLGHDWMAEMRDEGMRDAKLGGPVVCMGDFWCSNILVSTGGDLKLYINRLGNRTPMPFMREFFKAYTTHMHLDKAHLALNVGRDLLSFGIDASWLLHSDGDVKRSIAQTGLELLEAARTGDKKALSRNPALADMYRI
;
A
#
# COMPACT_ATOMS: atom_id res chain seq x y z
N MET A 1 4.99 -3.83 -7.61
CA MET A 1 5.37 -2.94 -6.51
C MET A 1 5.56 -1.53 -7.04
N SER A 2 5.37 -0.52 -6.18
CA SER A 2 5.44 0.91 -6.50
C SER A 2 5.70 1.67 -5.21
N TRP A 3 6.54 2.71 -5.29
CA TRP A 3 7.01 3.47 -4.13
C TRP A 3 7.03 4.96 -4.47
N PHE A 4 6.47 5.80 -3.59
CA PHE A 4 6.33 7.26 -3.73
C PHE A 4 6.31 7.92 -2.33
N SER A 5 6.09 9.23 -2.20
CA SER A 5 6.20 9.93 -0.89
C SER A 5 5.02 10.85 -0.51
N VAL A 6 4.72 10.98 0.80
CA VAL A 6 3.45 11.53 1.38
C VAL A 6 3.67 12.38 2.67
N PRO A 7 2.80 13.38 3.02
CA PRO A 7 2.91 14.26 4.22
C PRO A 7 2.81 13.70 5.66
N SER A 8 3.71 14.14 6.57
CA SER A 8 3.78 14.03 8.06
C SER A 8 5.20 14.30 8.62
N ASP A 9 5.38 14.78 9.87
CA ASP A 9 6.67 15.25 10.44
C ASP A 9 7.37 14.33 11.53
N THR A 10 8.72 14.28 11.57
CA THR A 10 9.70 13.88 12.68
C THR A 10 9.64 12.48 13.38
N GLU A 11 10.47 12.05 14.37
CA GLU A 11 11.96 11.88 14.59
C GLU A 11 12.23 10.70 15.61
N GLU A 12 13.31 9.91 15.73
CA GLU A 12 14.74 9.87 15.24
C GLU A 12 15.23 8.40 14.92
N ALA A 13 16.42 7.91 15.38
CA ALA A 13 17.30 6.96 14.64
C ALA A 13 17.87 5.68 15.38
N SER A 14 18.74 4.91 14.67
CA SER A 14 19.72 3.85 15.10
C SER A 14 19.51 2.34 14.68
N LYS A 15 20.50 1.43 14.87
CA LYS A 15 20.95 0.41 13.85
C LYS A 15 21.26 -1.07 14.27
N GLY A 16 20.98 -2.03 13.33
CA GLY A 16 21.85 -3.17 12.90
C GLY A 16 21.76 -4.59 13.58
N ASN A 17 22.25 -5.72 13.01
CA ASN A 17 22.55 -6.13 11.60
C ASN A 17 22.80 -7.69 11.41
N GLY A 18 22.51 -8.26 10.23
CA GLY A 18 23.02 -9.56 9.66
C GLY A 18 22.21 -10.86 9.92
N GLY A 19 22.09 -11.87 9.02
CA GLY A 19 22.44 -12.05 7.57
C GLY A 19 22.10 -13.49 7.05
N LYS A 20 21.75 -13.73 5.76
CA LYS A 20 21.34 -15.08 5.22
C LYS A 20 21.40 -15.29 3.67
N ASN A 21 20.94 -16.46 3.18
CA ASN A 21 21.11 -17.07 1.83
C ASN A 21 20.27 -16.49 0.66
N ARG A 22 20.39 -17.06 -0.56
CA ARG A 22 20.17 -16.38 -1.87
C ARG A 22 19.29 -17.11 -2.92
N CYS A 23 18.65 -16.36 -3.84
CA CYS A 23 18.03 -16.82 -5.10
C CYS A 23 18.02 -15.71 -6.19
N CYS A 24 17.25 -15.83 -7.29
CA CYS A 24 17.27 -14.92 -8.45
C CYS A 24 15.87 -14.60 -9.01
N GLU A 25 15.49 -13.33 -9.18
CA GLU A 25 14.31 -12.92 -9.98
C GLU A 25 14.74 -12.17 -11.26
N ALA A 26 14.82 -12.89 -12.38
CA ALA A 26 14.89 -12.24 -13.68
C ALA A 26 13.48 -11.86 -14.12
N GLN A 27 13.17 -10.55 -14.19
CA GLN A 27 12.10 -10.05 -15.06
C GLN A 27 12.57 -10.14 -16.53
N CYS A 28 12.77 -11.38 -16.98
CA CYS A 28 13.05 -11.71 -18.37
C CYS A 28 11.91 -11.13 -19.21
N GLY A 29 12.28 -10.31 -20.21
CA GLY A 29 11.43 -9.21 -20.65
C GLY A 29 9.99 -9.59 -20.97
N TYR A 30 9.06 -9.03 -20.19
CA TYR A 30 7.65 -8.91 -20.58
C TYR A 30 7.57 -7.94 -21.77
N ALA A 31 7.79 -8.48 -22.98
CA ALA A 31 7.68 -7.75 -24.22
C ALA A 31 6.24 -7.27 -24.42
N SER A 32 6.00 -6.00 -24.07
CA SER A 32 4.75 -5.26 -24.30
C SER A 32 3.46 -6.05 -24.01
N THR A 33 3.38 -6.76 -22.88
CA THR A 33 2.06 -7.14 -22.35
C THR A 33 1.36 -5.88 -21.88
N THR A 34 0.47 -5.37 -22.73
CA THR A 34 -0.46 -4.29 -22.39
C THR A 34 -1.15 -4.63 -21.08
N GLY A 35 -0.99 -3.78 -20.06
CA GLY A 35 -1.89 -3.79 -18.91
C GLY A 35 -3.34 -3.53 -19.37
N PRO A 36 -4.33 -3.63 -18.46
CA PRO A 36 -5.64 -3.05 -18.73
C PRO A 36 -5.46 -1.61 -19.20
N GLU A 37 -6.12 -1.25 -20.31
CA GLU A 37 -6.01 0.05 -20.99
C GLU A 37 -4.60 0.44 -21.51
N GLY A 38 -3.71 -0.54 -21.72
CA GLY A 38 -2.44 -0.31 -22.45
C GLY A 38 -1.32 0.35 -21.64
N LEU A 39 -1.45 0.37 -20.31
CA LEU A 39 -0.45 0.96 -19.39
C LEU A 39 0.94 0.31 -19.58
N SER A 40 1.85 1.01 -20.26
CA SER A 40 3.20 0.52 -20.59
C SER A 40 4.20 0.92 -19.51
N LEU A 41 4.36 0.06 -18.50
CA LEU A 41 5.30 0.29 -17.41
C LEU A 41 6.75 0.06 -17.86
N LYS A 42 7.56 1.13 -17.84
CA LYS A 42 8.98 1.11 -18.21
C LYS A 42 9.81 0.23 -17.26
N ALA A 43 10.97 -0.24 -17.73
CA ALA A 43 11.83 -1.17 -16.98
C ALA A 43 12.53 -0.49 -15.78
N GLU A 44 12.81 0.80 -15.92
CA GLU A 44 13.39 1.71 -14.93
C GLU A 44 12.64 1.74 -13.59
N ARG A 45 11.40 1.22 -13.53
CA ARG A 45 10.66 0.97 -12.27
C ARG A 45 11.45 0.08 -11.31
N MET A 46 12.26 -0.85 -11.82
CA MET A 46 13.03 -1.80 -11.02
C MET A 46 14.18 -1.14 -10.27
N ASP A 47 14.63 0.04 -10.71
CA ASP A 47 15.60 0.87 -10.02
C ASP A 47 15.02 1.35 -8.69
N PHE A 48 13.75 1.76 -8.67
CA PHE A 48 13.05 2.16 -7.46
C PHE A 48 12.80 0.97 -6.54
N GLU A 49 12.46 -0.20 -7.10
CA GLU A 49 12.29 -1.44 -6.33
C GLU A 49 13.61 -1.88 -5.66
N TYR A 50 14.70 -1.93 -6.40
CA TYR A 50 16.05 -2.21 -5.89
C TYR A 50 16.45 -1.23 -4.77
N ASN A 51 16.20 0.06 -4.97
CA ASN A 51 16.48 1.08 -3.97
C ASN A 51 15.58 0.93 -2.72
N ALA A 52 14.31 0.56 -2.87
CA ALA A 52 13.39 0.35 -1.75
C ALA A 52 13.77 -0.89 -0.92
N LEU A 53 14.06 -2.01 -1.58
CA LEU A 53 14.55 -3.22 -0.92
C LEU A 53 15.87 -2.96 -0.17
N LYS A 54 16.78 -2.17 -0.75
CA LYS A 54 18.01 -1.73 -0.04
C LYS A 54 17.74 -0.78 1.12
N LEU A 55 16.82 0.17 0.96
CA LEU A 55 16.43 1.10 2.02
C LEU A 55 15.89 0.32 3.23
N VAL A 56 14.88 -0.53 3.04
CA VAL A 56 14.30 -1.35 4.12
C VAL A 56 15.34 -2.29 4.72
N SER A 57 16.16 -2.96 3.88
CA SER A 57 17.23 -3.86 4.36
C SER A 57 18.31 -3.16 5.19
N SER A 58 18.48 -1.84 5.04
CA SER A 58 19.51 -1.09 5.77
C SER A 58 19.17 -0.83 7.24
N ASN A 59 17.88 -0.96 7.63
CA ASN A 59 17.42 -0.74 9.00
C ASN A 59 16.64 -1.94 9.56
N LEU A 60 17.36 -2.88 10.19
CA LEU A 60 16.74 -4.04 10.86
C LEU A 60 15.98 -3.69 12.15
N ALA A 61 16.04 -2.45 12.66
CA ALA A 61 15.25 -2.03 13.81
C ALA A 61 13.77 -1.74 13.45
N LEU A 62 13.44 -1.69 12.16
CA LEU A 62 12.06 -1.54 11.67
C LEU A 62 11.15 -2.71 12.11
N SER A 63 11.64 -3.95 12.07
CA SER A 63 10.92 -5.11 12.61
C SER A 63 11.83 -6.33 12.73
N THR A 64 11.57 -7.18 13.72
CA THR A 64 12.11 -8.56 13.82
C THR A 64 11.20 -9.61 13.18
N VAL A 65 10.01 -9.21 12.72
CA VAL A 65 8.93 -10.08 12.19
C VAL A 65 8.70 -9.82 10.70
N VAL A 66 8.67 -8.56 10.29
CA VAL A 66 8.49 -8.14 8.89
C VAL A 66 9.85 -7.97 8.22
N GLY A 67 10.01 -8.51 7.01
CA GLY A 67 11.23 -8.40 6.22
C GLY A 67 10.95 -8.32 4.72
N VAL A 68 12.03 -8.11 3.97
CA VAL A 68 12.02 -8.06 2.50
C VAL A 68 12.98 -9.10 1.93
N PRO A 69 12.83 -9.54 0.66
CA PRO A 69 13.84 -10.33 -0.03
C PRO A 69 15.22 -9.66 0.05
N HIS A 70 16.24 -10.41 0.47
CA HIS A 70 17.61 -9.89 0.44
C HIS A 70 18.08 -9.84 -1.02
N VAL A 71 18.54 -8.67 -1.50
CA VAL A 71 19.10 -8.50 -2.84
C VAL A 71 20.57 -8.91 -2.88
N HIS A 72 20.98 -9.68 -3.89
CA HIS A 72 22.36 -10.16 -4.05
C HIS A 72 23.07 -9.59 -5.28
N ALA A 73 22.32 -9.32 -6.35
CA ALA A 73 22.82 -8.63 -7.53
C ALA A 73 21.68 -7.83 -8.18
N TYR A 74 22.05 -6.76 -8.87
CA TYR A 74 21.15 -5.95 -9.66
C TYR A 74 21.95 -5.36 -10.83
N ASP A 75 21.43 -5.49 -12.05
CA ASP A 75 22.04 -4.92 -13.26
C ASP A 75 21.22 -3.73 -13.74
N PRO A 76 21.73 -2.48 -13.64
CA PRO A 76 21.04 -1.28 -14.12
C PRO A 76 20.99 -1.15 -15.65
N ARG A 77 21.70 -2.00 -16.42
CA ARG A 77 21.62 -2.00 -17.89
C ARG A 77 20.46 -2.84 -18.43
N THR A 78 20.01 -3.83 -17.65
CA THR A 78 18.90 -4.73 -17.99
C THR A 78 17.78 -4.70 -16.96
N HIS A 79 17.83 -3.75 -16.01
CA HIS A 79 16.87 -3.55 -14.92
C HIS A 79 16.52 -4.86 -14.16
N THR A 80 17.50 -5.76 -14.03
CA THR A 80 17.32 -7.14 -13.56
C THR A 80 17.70 -7.29 -12.08
N LEU A 81 16.89 -7.98 -11.27
CA LEU A 81 16.96 -7.93 -9.79
C LEU A 81 17.05 -9.33 -9.13
N ILE A 82 18.26 -9.75 -8.78
CA ILE A 82 18.54 -11.06 -8.20
C ILE A 82 18.41 -10.99 -6.67
N MET A 83 17.38 -11.64 -6.10
CA MET A 83 17.01 -11.59 -4.68
C MET A 83 16.46 -12.92 -4.12
N SER A 84 16.45 -13.07 -2.80
CA SER A 84 16.06 -14.31 -2.11
C SER A 84 14.66 -14.78 -2.47
N ASP A 85 14.58 -16.06 -2.89
CA ASP A 85 13.38 -16.86 -2.68
C ASP A 85 13.20 -17.05 -1.17
N LEU A 86 11.95 -17.05 -0.74
CA LEU A 86 11.55 -16.99 0.64
C LEU A 86 11.06 -18.35 1.16
N ALA A 87 10.65 -19.27 0.27
CA ALA A 87 9.90 -20.49 0.60
C ALA A 87 10.40 -21.26 1.86
N PRO A 88 9.48 -21.80 2.70
CA PRO A 88 8.04 -21.95 2.50
C PRO A 88 7.19 -20.81 3.09
N PHE A 89 6.46 -20.10 2.23
CA PHE A 89 5.57 -19.00 2.58
C PHE A 89 4.26 -19.10 1.81
N GLN A 90 3.18 -18.58 2.40
CA GLN A 90 1.88 -18.42 1.76
C GLN A 90 1.49 -16.94 1.60
N LEU A 91 0.45 -16.69 0.82
CA LEU A 91 -0.10 -15.35 0.60
C LEU A 91 -0.82 -14.84 1.86
N LEU A 92 -0.79 -13.53 2.13
CA LEU A 92 -1.47 -12.99 3.32
C LEU A 92 -2.98 -13.21 3.29
N SER A 93 -3.63 -13.22 2.12
CA SER A 93 -5.04 -13.62 2.04
C SER A 93 -5.31 -14.96 2.67
N ASN A 94 -4.46 -15.94 2.40
CA ASN A 94 -4.63 -17.31 2.86
C ASN A 94 -4.43 -17.33 4.38
N ALA A 95 -3.39 -16.67 4.88
CA ALA A 95 -3.16 -16.51 6.32
C ALA A 95 -4.25 -15.69 7.06
N LEU A 96 -4.96 -14.77 6.39
CA LEU A 96 -6.11 -14.05 6.94
C LEU A 96 -7.43 -14.85 6.87
N GLN A 97 -7.56 -15.73 5.87
CA GLN A 97 -8.75 -16.57 5.64
C GLN A 97 -8.71 -17.87 6.45
N GLU A 98 -7.52 -18.41 6.70
CA GLU A 98 -7.26 -19.67 7.42
C GLU A 98 -6.87 -19.45 8.89
N GLY A 99 -6.39 -18.24 9.24
CA GLY A 99 -5.90 -17.92 10.59
C GLY A 99 -7.01 -17.59 11.59
N ASP A 100 -6.79 -17.92 12.86
CA ASP A 100 -7.65 -17.48 13.96
C ASP A 100 -7.46 -15.98 14.29
N ASP A 101 -8.40 -15.40 15.06
CA ASP A 101 -8.34 -14.00 15.50
C ASP A 101 -7.00 -13.60 16.13
N LYS A 102 -6.29 -14.52 16.77
CA LYS A 102 -5.00 -14.28 17.45
C LYS A 102 -3.85 -14.25 16.46
N VAL A 103 -3.84 -15.10 15.45
CA VAL A 103 -2.92 -15.06 14.28
C VAL A 103 -3.17 -13.78 13.50
N VAL A 104 -4.42 -13.51 13.12
CA VAL A 104 -4.85 -12.32 12.38
C VAL A 104 -4.48 -11.02 13.12
N SER A 105 -4.68 -10.97 14.45
CA SER A 105 -4.28 -9.85 15.31
C SER A 105 -2.76 -9.66 15.38
N ARG A 106 -1.97 -10.74 15.49
CA ARG A 106 -0.50 -10.67 15.49
C ARG A 106 0.03 -10.15 14.16
N ILE A 107 -0.55 -10.59 13.04
CA ILE A 107 -0.19 -10.16 11.70
C ILE A 107 -0.49 -8.66 11.52
N GLY A 108 -1.69 -8.22 11.89
CA GLY A 108 -2.08 -6.81 11.86
C GLY A 108 -1.10 -5.93 12.64
N ARG A 109 -0.86 -6.27 13.91
CA ARG A 109 0.07 -5.55 14.78
C ARG A 109 1.48 -5.45 14.19
N ALA A 110 2.06 -6.56 13.75
CA ALA A 110 3.44 -6.59 13.23
C ALA A 110 3.61 -5.73 11.97
N LEU A 111 2.61 -5.70 11.09
CA LEU A 111 2.62 -4.89 9.88
C LEU A 111 2.37 -3.40 10.17
N GLY A 112 1.48 -3.09 11.12
CA GLY A 112 1.23 -1.72 11.54
C GLY A 112 2.43 -1.10 12.25
N GLU A 113 3.10 -1.88 13.12
CA GLU A 113 4.35 -1.50 13.78
C GLU A 113 5.46 -1.27 12.76
N PHE A 114 5.67 -2.20 11.81
CA PHE A 114 6.66 -2.04 10.74
C PHE A 114 6.38 -0.80 9.87
N MET A 115 5.15 -0.63 9.37
CA MET A 115 4.81 0.51 8.51
C MET A 115 4.88 1.84 9.25
N GLY A 116 4.45 1.88 10.52
CA GLY A 116 4.57 3.07 11.36
C GLY A 116 6.03 3.45 11.61
N ARG A 117 6.88 2.47 11.94
CA ARG A 117 8.33 2.67 12.07
C ARG A 117 8.99 3.09 10.76
N PHE A 118 8.60 2.50 9.63
CA PHE A 118 9.19 2.81 8.33
C PHE A 118 8.82 4.20 7.83
N HIS A 119 7.56 4.60 7.97
CA HIS A 119 7.15 5.98 7.67
C HIS A 119 7.83 6.97 8.63
N LYS A 120 7.91 6.68 9.94
CA LYS A 120 8.60 7.55 10.89
C LYS A 120 10.11 7.64 10.63
N TRP A 121 10.76 6.52 10.33
CA TRP A 121 12.19 6.48 9.99
C TRP A 121 12.48 7.12 8.63
N THR A 122 11.50 7.20 7.73
CA THR A 122 11.66 7.97 6.48
C THR A 122 11.19 9.42 6.59
N SER A 123 10.56 9.85 7.69
CA SER A 123 10.25 11.28 7.99
C SER A 123 11.47 12.12 8.32
N LEU A 124 12.53 11.47 8.80
CA LEU A 124 13.73 12.10 9.33
C LEU A 124 14.44 13.01 8.30
N PRO A 125 15.08 14.11 8.71
CA PRO A 125 15.77 15.01 7.80
C PRO A 125 16.82 14.34 6.90
N GLU A 126 17.56 13.35 7.41
CA GLU A 126 18.60 12.63 6.64
C GLU A 126 18.05 11.79 5.47
N HIS A 127 16.73 11.55 5.42
CA HIS A 127 16.08 10.86 4.31
C HIS A 127 15.53 11.81 3.24
N ALA A 128 15.76 13.13 3.32
CA ALA A 128 15.26 14.10 2.33
C ALA A 128 15.62 13.73 0.87
N ASP A 129 16.88 13.37 0.60
CA ASP A 129 17.31 12.92 -0.74
C ASP A 129 16.71 11.57 -1.13
N THR A 130 16.48 10.68 -0.15
CA THR A 130 15.78 9.40 -0.39
C THR A 130 14.37 9.64 -0.90
N ARG A 131 13.63 10.57 -0.27
CA ARG A 131 12.25 10.93 -0.65
C ARG A 131 12.19 11.63 -1.98
N LYS A 132 13.11 12.58 -2.23
CA LYS A 132 13.28 13.20 -3.54
C LYS A 132 13.50 12.15 -4.63
N ARG A 133 14.38 11.17 -4.39
CA ARG A 133 14.61 10.05 -5.32
C ARG A 133 13.36 9.20 -5.55
N PHE A 134 12.52 8.94 -4.54
CA PHE A 134 11.25 8.23 -4.75
C PHE A 134 10.18 9.09 -5.43
N LEU A 135 10.25 10.42 -5.34
CA LEU A 135 9.36 11.32 -6.06
C LEU A 135 9.60 11.33 -7.58
N GLU A 136 10.82 11.00 -8.02
CA GLU A 136 11.19 10.82 -9.43
C GLU A 136 10.52 9.58 -10.08
N ASN A 137 9.75 8.78 -9.33
CA ASN A 137 9.01 7.62 -9.82
C ASN A 137 7.71 8.03 -10.55
N GLU A 138 7.84 8.66 -11.72
CA GLU A 138 6.72 9.18 -12.51
C GLU A 138 5.64 8.12 -12.80
N ALA A 139 6.03 6.88 -13.08
CA ALA A 139 5.09 5.78 -13.33
C ALA A 139 4.21 5.45 -12.10
N SER A 140 4.72 5.63 -10.88
CA SER A 140 3.94 5.44 -9.65
C SER A 140 3.23 6.71 -9.18
N ARG A 141 3.84 7.88 -9.39
CA ARG A 141 3.37 9.21 -8.94
C ARG A 141 2.29 9.79 -9.85
N GLU A 142 2.41 9.58 -11.16
CA GLU A 142 1.53 10.14 -12.18
C GLU A 142 0.68 9.04 -12.82
N ASP A 143 1.28 8.12 -13.60
CA ASP A 143 0.52 7.16 -14.43
C ASP A 143 -0.43 6.27 -13.61
N LEU A 144 0.09 5.61 -12.56
CA LEU A 144 -0.69 4.70 -11.73
C LEU A 144 -1.71 5.42 -10.83
N LEU A 145 -1.43 6.66 -10.39
CA LEU A 145 -2.36 7.43 -9.57
C LEU A 145 -3.52 8.00 -10.41
N ASP A 146 -3.21 8.52 -11.59
CA ASP A 146 -4.22 8.96 -12.56
C ASP A 146 -5.10 7.79 -13.00
N TYR A 147 -4.52 6.62 -13.26
CA TYR A 147 -5.27 5.40 -13.55
C TYR A 147 -6.21 5.00 -12.40
N ARG A 148 -5.78 5.05 -11.13
CA ARG A 148 -6.65 4.81 -9.96
C ARG A 148 -7.80 5.81 -9.88
N TRP A 149 -7.56 7.08 -10.17
CA TRP A 149 -8.62 8.11 -10.22
C TRP A 149 -9.60 7.89 -11.38
N LYS A 150 -9.10 7.54 -12.57
CA LYS A 150 -9.93 7.18 -13.73
C LYS A 150 -10.85 6.00 -13.43
N LEU A 151 -10.31 4.94 -12.81
CA LEU A 151 -11.11 3.81 -12.33
C LEU A 151 -12.17 4.25 -11.31
N ALA A 152 -11.81 5.07 -10.32
CA ALA A 152 -12.75 5.53 -9.29
C ALA A 152 -13.92 6.36 -9.88
N ILE A 153 -13.62 7.26 -10.82
CA ILE A 153 -14.62 8.07 -11.54
C ILE A 153 -15.48 7.19 -12.47
N SER A 154 -14.87 6.22 -13.15
CA SER A 154 -15.59 5.25 -13.98
C SER A 154 -16.52 4.36 -13.15
N GLY A 155 -16.06 3.94 -11.96
CA GLY A 155 -16.82 3.16 -10.99
C GLY A 155 -18.03 3.91 -10.45
N ALA A 156 -17.82 5.14 -9.99
CA ALA A 156 -18.90 6.04 -9.57
C ALA A 156 -19.97 6.19 -10.65
N LYS A 157 -19.56 6.50 -11.90
CA LYS A 157 -20.48 6.63 -13.05
C LYS A 157 -21.25 5.33 -13.33
N ARG A 158 -20.62 4.16 -13.23
CA ARG A 158 -21.25 2.85 -13.47
C ARG A 158 -22.46 2.57 -12.56
N TYR A 159 -22.44 3.09 -11.33
CA TYR A 159 -23.51 2.89 -10.35
C TYR A 159 -24.49 4.08 -10.22
N GLY A 160 -24.33 5.14 -11.04
CA GLY A 160 -25.14 6.36 -10.95
C GLY A 160 -24.69 7.33 -9.84
N LEU A 161 -23.46 7.18 -9.37
CA LEU A 161 -22.86 7.88 -8.22
C LEU A 161 -21.78 8.91 -8.63
N GLY A 162 -21.72 9.26 -9.92
CA GLY A 162 -20.71 10.18 -10.46
C GLY A 162 -21.09 11.65 -10.26
N HIS A 163 -20.16 12.46 -9.75
CA HIS A 163 -20.31 13.91 -9.57
C HIS A 163 -19.15 14.66 -10.23
N ASP A 164 -19.39 15.88 -10.70
CA ASP A 164 -18.39 16.68 -11.42
C ASP A 164 -17.18 17.05 -10.52
N TRP A 165 -17.41 17.28 -9.22
CA TRP A 165 -16.35 17.55 -8.23
C TRP A 165 -15.33 16.40 -8.09
N MET A 166 -15.63 15.20 -8.58
CA MET A 166 -14.66 14.09 -8.59
C MET A 166 -13.49 14.35 -9.56
N ALA A 167 -13.72 15.13 -10.62
CA ALA A 167 -12.64 15.58 -11.51
C ALA A 167 -11.75 16.61 -10.80
N GLU A 168 -12.35 17.53 -10.04
CA GLU A 168 -11.61 18.53 -9.25
C GLU A 168 -10.73 17.86 -8.17
N MET A 169 -11.28 16.85 -7.46
CA MET A 169 -10.53 16.06 -6.47
C MET A 169 -9.43 15.19 -7.09
N ARG A 170 -9.65 14.62 -8.29
CA ARG A 170 -8.59 13.98 -9.06
C ARG A 170 -7.46 14.98 -9.30
N ASP A 171 -7.78 16.13 -9.87
CA ASP A 171 -6.78 17.11 -10.30
C ASP A 171 -6.05 17.73 -9.09
N GLU A 172 -6.71 17.83 -7.93
CA GLU A 172 -6.08 18.16 -6.65
C GLU A 172 -5.13 17.07 -6.16
N GLY A 173 -5.57 15.80 -6.13
CA GLY A 173 -4.70 14.67 -5.78
C GLY A 173 -3.50 14.51 -6.71
N MET A 174 -3.65 14.83 -8.01
CA MET A 174 -2.54 14.86 -8.96
C MET A 174 -1.60 16.05 -8.76
N ARG A 175 -2.05 17.15 -8.15
CA ARG A 175 -1.18 18.27 -7.72
C ARG A 175 -0.43 17.92 -6.44
N ASP A 176 -1.12 17.39 -5.44
CA ASP A 176 -0.53 16.95 -4.16
C ASP A 176 0.57 15.91 -4.37
N ALA A 177 0.29 14.86 -5.16
CA ALA A 177 1.29 13.84 -5.51
C ALA A 177 2.52 14.39 -6.27
N LYS A 178 2.40 15.54 -6.95
CA LYS A 178 3.55 16.20 -7.59
C LYS A 178 4.44 16.96 -6.60
N LEU A 179 3.89 17.44 -5.48
CA LEU A 179 4.65 17.97 -4.34
C LEU A 179 5.32 16.83 -3.55
N GLY A 180 4.64 15.67 -3.47
CA GLY A 180 5.12 14.49 -2.75
C GLY A 180 5.00 14.64 -1.25
N GLY A 181 6.00 14.16 -0.50
CA GLY A 181 6.02 14.46 0.93
C GLY A 181 7.16 13.83 1.74
N PRO A 182 7.17 14.11 3.04
CA PRO A 182 8.14 13.63 4.02
C PRO A 182 8.18 12.14 4.40
N VAL A 183 7.31 11.21 3.98
CA VAL A 183 7.58 9.76 4.21
C VAL A 183 7.68 8.98 2.92
N VAL A 184 8.49 7.91 2.86
CA VAL A 184 8.48 6.97 1.73
C VAL A 184 7.38 5.95 1.98
N CYS A 185 6.40 5.87 1.08
CA CYS A 185 5.30 4.92 1.12
C CYS A 185 5.52 3.77 0.13
N MET A 186 5.15 2.57 0.56
CA MET A 186 4.91 1.46 -0.34
C MET A 186 3.51 1.60 -0.96
N GLY A 187 3.44 2.24 -2.13
CA GLY A 187 2.19 2.50 -2.89
C GLY A 187 1.46 1.26 -3.40
N ASP A 188 2.06 0.09 -3.20
CA ASP A 188 1.55 -1.24 -3.57
C ASP A 188 1.50 -2.16 -2.32
N PHE A 189 1.25 -1.61 -1.12
CA PHE A 189 1.13 -2.36 0.15
C PHE A 189 -0.30 -2.87 0.35
N TRP A 190 -0.62 -4.02 -0.24
CA TRP A 190 -2.03 -4.40 -0.45
C TRP A 190 -2.37 -5.88 -0.21
N CYS A 191 -1.59 -6.61 0.61
CA CYS A 191 -1.73 -8.05 0.86
C CYS A 191 -1.48 -8.92 -0.40
N SER A 192 -2.11 -8.58 -1.52
CA SER A 192 -1.49 -8.15 -2.80
C SER A 192 0.03 -8.28 -2.88
N ASN A 193 0.70 -7.64 -1.92
CA ASN A 193 2.14 -7.74 -1.66
C ASN A 193 2.42 -7.92 -0.14
N ILE A 194 1.87 -8.98 0.51
CA ILE A 194 2.24 -9.48 1.85
C ILE A 194 2.22 -11.02 1.86
N LEU A 195 3.36 -11.67 2.12
CA LEU A 195 3.55 -13.14 2.33
C LEU A 195 3.64 -13.45 3.82
N VAL A 196 3.36 -14.69 4.23
CA VAL A 196 3.35 -15.16 5.63
C VAL A 196 4.02 -16.54 5.76
N SER A 197 4.88 -16.71 6.77
CA SER A 197 5.56 -17.99 7.03
C SER A 197 4.56 -19.09 7.38
N THR A 198 4.68 -20.26 6.77
CA THR A 198 3.84 -21.43 7.09
C THR A 198 4.42 -22.31 8.20
N GLY A 199 5.56 -21.93 8.81
CA GLY A 199 6.18 -22.68 9.89
C GLY A 199 7.04 -21.83 10.84
N GLY A 200 7.17 -22.31 12.08
CA GLY A 200 7.95 -21.66 13.14
C GLY A 200 7.30 -20.37 13.67
N ASP A 201 8.13 -19.44 14.15
CA ASP A 201 7.67 -18.11 14.53
C ASP A 201 7.12 -17.32 13.34
N LEU A 202 6.13 -16.47 13.61
CA LEU A 202 5.50 -15.61 12.62
C LEU A 202 6.56 -14.72 11.94
N LYS A 203 6.63 -14.78 10.61
CA LYS A 203 7.43 -13.89 9.76
C LYS A 203 6.61 -13.47 8.55
N LEU A 204 6.83 -12.24 8.11
CA LEU A 204 6.02 -11.58 7.08
C LEU A 204 6.93 -11.00 6.00
N TYR A 205 6.62 -11.31 4.75
CA TYR A 205 7.24 -10.78 3.53
C TYR A 205 6.13 -10.28 2.59
N ILE A 206 6.24 -10.32 1.25
CA ILE A 206 5.50 -9.38 0.36
C ILE A 206 4.91 -9.99 -0.99
N ASN A 207 3.75 -10.73 -1.00
CA ASN A 207 2.92 -11.18 -2.18
C ASN A 207 1.48 -11.80 -1.88
N ARG A 208 0.38 -11.47 -2.63
CA ARG A 208 -0.92 -12.24 -2.80
C ARG A 208 -2.24 -11.86 -2.02
N LEU A 209 -3.43 -11.66 -2.66
CA LEU A 209 -4.76 -11.44 -2.00
C LEU A 209 -5.92 -12.38 -2.48
N GLY A 210 -6.98 -12.46 -1.66
CA GLY A 210 -8.15 -13.37 -1.63
C GLY A 210 -9.04 -13.04 -0.41
N ASN A 211 -10.32 -13.46 -0.37
CA ASN A 211 -11.39 -12.61 0.20
C ASN A 211 -12.20 -13.22 1.37
N ARG A 212 -12.17 -12.60 2.58
CA ARG A 212 -13.35 -12.23 3.42
C ARG A 212 -13.01 -11.68 4.83
N THR A 213 -14.00 -11.02 5.44
CA THR A 213 -14.17 -10.62 6.87
C THR A 213 -13.12 -9.67 7.51
N PRO A 214 -13.52 -8.45 7.92
CA PRO A 214 -12.63 -7.50 8.62
C PRO A 214 -12.67 -7.61 10.18
N MET A 215 -11.87 -6.75 10.83
CA MET A 215 -11.98 -6.28 12.24
C MET A 215 -11.18 -6.97 13.37
N PRO A 216 -10.23 -7.88 13.11
CA PRO A 216 -9.02 -7.99 13.94
C PRO A 216 -7.80 -7.37 13.25
N PHE A 217 -7.58 -7.70 11.96
CA PHE A 217 -6.39 -7.29 11.19
C PHE A 217 -6.21 -5.78 11.12
N MET A 218 -7.16 -5.06 10.51
CA MET A 218 -7.06 -3.60 10.32
C MET A 218 -7.02 -2.87 11.66
N ARG A 219 -7.77 -3.33 12.67
CA ARG A 219 -7.80 -2.72 14.01
C ARG A 219 -6.44 -2.77 14.68
N GLU A 220 -5.80 -3.94 14.72
CA GLU A 220 -4.47 -4.09 15.32
C GLU A 220 -3.38 -3.45 14.44
N PHE A 221 -3.56 -3.40 13.12
CA PHE A 221 -2.68 -2.64 12.20
C PHE A 221 -2.69 -1.15 12.52
N PHE A 222 -3.86 -0.50 12.48
CA PHE A 222 -3.94 0.92 12.76
C PHE A 222 -3.52 1.24 14.21
N LYS A 223 -3.87 0.38 15.16
CA LYS A 223 -3.48 0.53 16.57
C LYS A 223 -1.97 0.45 16.80
N ALA A 224 -1.24 -0.33 16.01
CA ALA A 224 0.21 -0.34 16.06
C ALA A 224 0.81 0.86 15.31
N TYR A 225 0.28 1.15 14.12
CA TYR A 225 0.73 2.26 13.27
C TYR A 225 0.62 3.63 13.97
N THR A 226 -0.48 3.89 14.69
CA THR A 226 -0.70 5.17 15.39
C THR A 226 0.18 5.38 16.62
N THR A 227 0.94 4.36 17.07
CA THR A 227 1.99 4.56 18.09
C THR A 227 3.26 5.22 17.54
N HIS A 228 3.35 5.35 16.21
CA HIS A 228 4.52 5.89 15.51
C HIS A 228 4.18 7.07 14.60
N MET A 229 2.98 7.10 14.01
CA MET A 229 2.56 8.09 13.02
C MET A 229 1.20 8.70 13.35
N HIS A 230 1.01 9.99 13.09
CA HIS A 230 -0.33 10.56 13.04
C HIS A 230 -1.09 10.10 11.78
N LEU A 231 -2.42 10.06 11.85
CA LEU A 231 -3.30 9.77 10.71
C LEU A 231 -4.21 10.97 10.46
N ASP A 232 -3.98 11.68 9.37
CA ASP A 232 -4.97 12.62 8.84
C ASP A 232 -6.21 11.83 8.40
N LYS A 233 -7.33 12.12 9.06
CA LYS A 233 -8.62 11.44 8.88
C LYS A 233 -9.26 11.74 7.53
N ALA A 234 -9.06 12.93 6.97
CA ALA A 234 -9.57 13.32 5.67
C ALA A 234 -8.70 12.74 4.54
N HIS A 235 -7.37 12.80 4.65
CA HIS A 235 -6.47 12.18 3.66
C HIS A 235 -6.63 10.65 3.62
N LEU A 236 -6.81 10.00 4.78
CA LEU A 236 -7.11 8.57 4.86
C LEU A 236 -8.47 8.24 4.22
N ALA A 237 -9.51 9.01 4.52
CA ALA A 237 -10.82 8.85 3.92
C ALA A 237 -10.82 9.07 2.39
N LEU A 238 -10.06 10.05 1.89
CA LEU A 238 -9.89 10.31 0.46
C LEU A 238 -9.26 9.10 -0.25
N ASN A 239 -8.18 8.54 0.30
CA ASN A 239 -7.53 7.36 -0.27
C ASN A 239 -8.43 6.12 -0.23
N VAL A 240 -9.05 5.83 0.92
CA VAL A 240 -9.98 4.69 1.06
C VAL A 240 -11.20 4.87 0.14
N GLY A 241 -11.76 6.07 0.02
CA GLY A 241 -12.89 6.37 -0.86
C GLY A 241 -12.58 6.10 -2.34
N ARG A 242 -11.42 6.60 -2.82
CA ARG A 242 -10.90 6.32 -4.17
C ARG A 242 -10.69 4.82 -4.40
N ASP A 243 -10.08 4.12 -3.44
CA ASP A 243 -9.71 2.71 -3.61
C ASP A 243 -10.92 1.76 -3.49
N LEU A 244 -11.97 2.13 -2.74
CA LEU A 244 -13.27 1.45 -2.75
C LEU A 244 -14.02 1.67 -4.08
N LEU A 245 -14.01 2.89 -4.62
CA LEU A 245 -14.65 3.22 -5.90
C LEU A 245 -13.94 2.65 -7.14
N SER A 246 -12.68 2.24 -7.00
CA SER A 246 -11.88 1.61 -8.06
C SER A 246 -11.73 0.10 -7.82
N PHE A 247 -10.68 -0.32 -7.11
CA PHE A 247 -10.41 -1.73 -6.86
C PHE A 247 -11.51 -2.41 -6.03
N GLY A 248 -12.20 -1.70 -5.14
CA GLY A 248 -13.31 -2.24 -4.35
C GLY A 248 -14.50 -2.74 -5.17
N ILE A 249 -14.63 -2.36 -6.44
CA ILE A 249 -15.69 -2.88 -7.34
C ILE A 249 -15.16 -3.70 -8.52
N ASP A 250 -13.93 -3.43 -8.98
CA ASP A 250 -13.34 -4.02 -10.19
C ASP A 250 -12.32 -5.13 -9.91
N ALA A 251 -11.91 -5.34 -8.66
CA ALA A 251 -10.95 -6.39 -8.33
C ALA A 251 -11.49 -7.81 -8.59
N SER A 252 -10.60 -8.70 -9.03
CA SER A 252 -10.91 -10.08 -9.40
C SER A 252 -11.65 -10.87 -8.31
N TRP A 253 -11.28 -10.66 -7.04
CA TRP A 253 -11.88 -11.33 -5.88
C TRP A 253 -13.32 -10.85 -5.54
N LEU A 254 -13.83 -9.84 -6.24
CA LEU A 254 -15.23 -9.38 -6.21
C LEU A 254 -15.92 -9.48 -7.57
N LEU A 255 -15.28 -9.95 -8.65
CA LEU A 255 -15.96 -10.09 -9.95
C LEU A 255 -17.24 -10.92 -9.84
N HIS A 256 -17.23 -11.98 -9.04
CA HIS A 256 -18.38 -12.85 -8.76
C HIS A 256 -19.32 -12.36 -7.63
N SER A 257 -19.10 -11.19 -7.03
CA SER A 257 -20.05 -10.63 -6.06
C SER A 257 -21.25 -9.99 -6.76
N ASP A 258 -22.37 -9.96 -6.05
CA ASP A 258 -23.60 -9.28 -6.47
C ASP A 258 -23.34 -7.82 -6.87
N GLY A 259 -24.14 -7.33 -7.83
CA GLY A 259 -24.14 -5.93 -8.25
C GLY A 259 -24.53 -4.99 -7.12
N ASP A 260 -25.42 -5.40 -6.21
CA ASP A 260 -25.80 -4.58 -5.05
C ASP A 260 -24.72 -4.53 -3.98
N VAL A 261 -23.89 -5.58 -3.83
CA VAL A 261 -22.68 -5.53 -2.98
C VAL A 261 -21.69 -4.53 -3.54
N LYS A 262 -21.45 -4.52 -4.86
CA LYS A 262 -20.56 -3.54 -5.51
C LYS A 262 -21.12 -2.11 -5.43
N ARG A 263 -22.43 -1.92 -5.60
CA ARG A 263 -23.12 -0.64 -5.38
C ARG A 263 -22.94 -0.14 -3.94
N SER A 264 -23.08 -1.01 -2.94
CA SER A 264 -22.87 -0.65 -1.52
C SER A 264 -21.41 -0.26 -1.23
N ILE A 265 -20.43 -0.93 -1.84
CA ILE A 265 -19.02 -0.56 -1.76
C ILE A 265 -18.77 0.81 -2.43
N ALA A 266 -19.30 1.03 -3.63
CA ALA A 266 -19.19 2.31 -4.35
C ALA A 266 -19.83 3.47 -3.57
N GLN A 267 -21.01 3.26 -2.99
CA GLN A 267 -21.72 4.21 -2.13
C GLN A 267 -20.87 4.57 -0.90
N THR A 268 -20.31 3.57 -0.21
CA THR A 268 -19.40 3.79 0.93
C THR A 268 -18.17 4.59 0.53
N GLY A 269 -17.62 4.34 -0.66
CA GLY A 269 -16.48 5.09 -1.21
C GLY A 269 -16.81 6.54 -1.56
N LEU A 270 -18.00 6.79 -2.14
CA LEU A 270 -18.49 8.14 -2.42
C LEU A 270 -18.66 8.96 -1.14
N GLU A 271 -19.30 8.40 -0.12
CA GLU A 271 -19.51 9.05 1.19
C GLU A 271 -18.20 9.47 1.85
N LEU A 272 -17.14 8.66 1.71
CA LEU A 272 -15.81 9.00 2.22
C LEU A 272 -15.14 10.13 1.43
N LEU A 273 -15.26 10.15 0.10
CA LEU A 273 -14.77 11.26 -0.71
C LEU A 273 -15.50 12.57 -0.38
N GLU A 274 -16.83 12.54 -0.27
CA GLU A 274 -17.61 13.74 0.05
C GLU A 274 -17.33 14.24 1.48
N ALA A 275 -17.28 13.36 2.48
CA ALA A 275 -16.96 13.73 3.85
C ALA A 275 -15.50 14.25 4.00
N ALA A 276 -14.55 13.73 3.22
CA ALA A 276 -13.20 14.30 3.14
C ALA A 276 -13.21 15.69 2.49
N ARG A 277 -13.83 15.85 1.32
CA ARG A 277 -13.93 17.12 0.56
C ARG A 277 -14.62 18.24 1.33
N THR A 278 -15.65 17.90 2.11
CA THR A 278 -16.42 18.86 2.92
C THR A 278 -15.84 19.08 4.32
N GLY A 279 -14.86 18.28 4.73
CA GLY A 279 -14.31 18.31 6.09
C GLY A 279 -15.27 17.82 7.18
N ASP A 280 -16.33 17.05 6.84
CA ASP A 280 -17.29 16.53 7.83
C ASP A 280 -16.68 15.40 8.67
N LYS A 281 -15.96 15.81 9.72
CA LYS A 281 -15.38 14.95 10.75
C LYS A 281 -16.43 14.04 11.43
N LYS A 282 -17.72 14.41 11.45
CA LYS A 282 -18.81 13.62 12.06
C LYS A 282 -19.28 12.53 11.10
N ALA A 283 -19.44 12.82 9.81
CA ALA A 283 -19.66 11.78 8.79
C ALA A 283 -18.50 10.79 8.75
N LEU A 284 -17.25 11.28 8.70
CA LEU A 284 -16.06 10.44 8.78
C LEU A 284 -16.08 9.53 10.02
N SER A 285 -16.31 10.08 11.22
CA SER A 285 -16.34 9.29 12.47
C SER A 285 -17.40 8.19 12.53
N ARG A 286 -18.40 8.24 11.64
CA ARG A 286 -19.55 7.33 11.61
C ARG A 286 -19.52 6.34 10.45
N ASN A 287 -18.71 6.58 9.42
CA ASN A 287 -18.65 5.70 8.26
C ASN A 287 -18.12 4.30 8.67
N PRO A 288 -18.81 3.20 8.32
CA PRO A 288 -18.47 1.87 8.82
C PRO A 288 -17.10 1.36 8.35
N ALA A 289 -16.60 1.82 7.19
CA ALA A 289 -15.28 1.43 6.71
C ALA A 289 -14.14 2.01 7.57
N LEU A 290 -14.37 3.14 8.27
CA LEU A 290 -13.38 3.77 9.16
C LEU A 290 -13.69 3.58 10.65
N ALA A 291 -14.86 3.04 11.01
CA ALA A 291 -15.32 2.95 12.40
C ALA A 291 -14.34 2.21 13.33
N ASP A 292 -13.67 1.17 12.84
CA ASP A 292 -12.66 0.41 13.59
C ASP A 292 -11.32 1.16 13.75
N MET A 293 -11.05 2.14 12.87
CA MET A 293 -9.88 3.03 12.96
C MET A 293 -10.07 4.14 14.00
N TYR A 294 -11.31 4.36 14.45
CA TYR A 294 -11.69 5.42 15.41
C TYR A 294 -12.09 4.91 16.79
N ARG A 295 -11.91 3.60 17.04
CA ARG A 295 -12.09 2.93 18.34
C ARG A 295 -10.75 2.63 19.04
N ILE A 296 -9.69 3.34 18.61
CA ILE A 296 -8.28 3.17 19.00
C ILE A 296 -7.87 4.38 19.84
#